data_AF-A0A7C2SXH6-F1
#
_entry.id   AF-A0A7C2SXH6-F1
#
_cell.length_a   1.000
_cell.length_b   1.000
_cell.length_c   1.000
_cell.angle_alpha   90.00
_cell.angle_beta   90.00
_cell.angle_gamma   90.00
#
_symmetry.space_group_name_H-M   'P 1'
#
loop_
_entity.id
_entity.type
_entity.pdbx_description
1 polymer ?
#
loop_
_entity_poly.entity_id
_entity_poly.type
_entity_poly.pdbx_seq_one_letter_code
_entity_poly.pdbx_strand_id
1 'polypeptide(L)'
;MAQLEPYEKVLVDYDFLDEDEHGQISCEECHGGDPKSDDFEAAHEGVVRDPSYPDPVRTCGECHVAGEDGHPDIAEKNDTNLHVTLAPFRNKIYLRANSDPHVRDTIDSAMGTHCMT
;
A
#
# COMPACT_ATOMS: atom_id res chain seq x y z
N MET A 1 18.06 -8.25 24.55
CA MET A 1 17.88 -9.21 23.44
C MET A 1 18.08 -8.45 22.15
N ALA A 2 18.71 -9.04 21.13
CA ALA A 2 18.82 -8.40 19.83
C ALA A 2 17.42 -8.23 19.24
N GLN A 3 17.21 -7.12 18.53
CA GLN A 3 15.96 -6.90 17.82
C GLN A 3 15.88 -7.92 16.69
N LEU A 4 14.76 -8.64 16.58
CA LEU A 4 14.52 -9.57 15.46
C LEU A 4 14.68 -8.81 14.13
N GLU A 5 15.21 -9.48 13.12
CA GLU A 5 15.33 -8.91 11.78
C GLU A 5 13.93 -8.71 11.17
N PRO A 6 13.72 -7.74 10.27
CA PRO A 6 12.39 -7.41 9.75
C PRO A 6 11.63 -8.59 9.12
N TYR A 7 12.34 -9.51 8.45
CA TYR A 7 11.73 -10.71 7.85
C TYR A 7 11.22 -11.70 8.92
N GLU A 8 11.75 -11.67 10.14
CA GLU A 8 11.27 -12.47 11.27
C GLU A 8 10.01 -11.89 11.92
N LYS A 9 9.52 -10.73 11.44
CA LYS A 9 8.35 -10.02 11.99
C LYS A 9 7.17 -9.97 11.04
N VAL A 10 7.36 -10.34 9.78
CA VAL A 10 6.28 -10.42 8.80
C VAL A 10 5.90 -11.89 8.68
N LEU A 11 4.86 -12.26 9.41
CA LEU A 11 4.31 -13.62 9.39
C LEU A 11 3.01 -13.58 8.61
N VAL A 12 2.94 -14.41 7.58
CA VAL A 12 1.68 -14.74 6.91
C VAL A 12 1.10 -15.93 7.68
N ASP A 13 -0.18 -15.84 8.05
CA ASP A 13 -0.86 -16.94 8.70
C ASP A 13 -0.91 -18.14 7.74
N TYR A 14 -0.72 -19.37 8.22
CA TYR A 14 -0.80 -20.54 7.35
C TYR A 14 -2.20 -20.68 6.76
N ASP A 15 -3.22 -20.30 7.51
CA ASP A 15 -4.61 -20.35 7.05
C ASP A 15 -4.84 -19.40 5.87
N PHE A 16 -4.05 -18.33 5.71
CA PHE A 16 -4.14 -17.45 4.53
C PHE A 16 -3.85 -18.22 3.23
N LEU A 17 -2.89 -19.15 3.26
CA LEU A 17 -2.48 -19.91 2.07
C LEU A 17 -3.53 -20.94 1.63
N ASP A 18 -4.47 -21.31 2.50
CA ASP A 18 -5.46 -22.35 2.24
C ASP A 18 -6.89 -21.80 2.16
N GLU A 19 -7.20 -20.74 2.91
CA GLU A 19 -8.56 -20.22 3.09
C GLU A 19 -8.85 -18.92 2.33
N ASP A 20 -7.83 -18.12 1.98
CA ASP A 20 -8.00 -16.84 1.27
C ASP A 20 -7.73 -17.00 -0.23
N GLU A 21 -8.57 -16.39 -1.07
CA GLU A 21 -8.40 -16.40 -2.53
C GLU A 21 -7.08 -15.77 -2.97
N HIS A 22 -6.55 -14.78 -2.25
CA HIS A 22 -5.26 -14.16 -2.53
C HIS A 22 -4.09 -15.06 -2.11
N GLY A 23 -4.26 -15.94 -1.13
CA GLY A 23 -3.22 -16.91 -0.75
C GLY A 23 -2.96 -17.98 -1.80
N GLN A 24 -3.90 -18.15 -2.74
CA GLN A 24 -3.74 -19.03 -3.91
C GLN A 24 -2.94 -18.38 -5.05
N ILE A 25 -2.64 -17.08 -4.92
CA ILE A 25 -1.90 -16.30 -5.90
C ILE A 25 -0.44 -16.23 -5.44
N SER A 26 0.50 -16.46 -6.36
CA SER A 26 1.92 -16.37 -6.03
C SER A 26 2.27 -14.93 -5.62
N CYS A 27 3.02 -14.77 -4.53
CA CYS A 27 3.29 -13.47 -3.91
C CYS A 27 3.84 -12.43 -4.91
N GLU A 28 4.67 -12.86 -5.86
CA GLU A 28 5.31 -12.01 -6.85
C GLU A 28 4.34 -11.37 -7.85
N GLU A 29 3.15 -11.95 -8.05
CA GLU A 29 2.19 -11.41 -9.00
C GLU A 29 1.73 -10.01 -8.58
N CYS A 30 1.67 -9.75 -7.27
CA CYS A 30 1.39 -8.42 -6.73
C CYS A 30 2.65 -7.72 -6.22
N HIS A 31 3.52 -8.44 -5.51
CA HIS A 31 4.65 -7.84 -4.80
C HIS A 31 5.95 -7.81 -5.62
N GLY A 32 6.04 -8.46 -6.78
CA GLY A 32 7.29 -8.57 -7.55
C GLY A 32 8.35 -9.44 -6.86
N GLY A 33 9.63 -9.17 -7.12
CA GLY A 33 10.75 -10.01 -6.68
C GLY A 33 11.19 -11.04 -7.72
N ASP A 34 12.05 -11.98 -7.30
CA ASP A 34 12.48 -13.12 -8.11
C ASP A 34 11.98 -14.45 -7.50
N PRO A 35 10.84 -14.99 -7.96
CA PRO A 35 10.28 -16.24 -7.43
C PRO A 35 11.14 -17.47 -7.77
N LYS A 36 12.19 -17.33 -8.59
CA LYS A 36 13.07 -18.46 -9.00
C LYS A 36 14.30 -18.58 -8.14
N SER A 37 14.61 -17.56 -7.33
CA SER A 37 15.75 -17.59 -6.41
C SER A 37 15.43 -18.44 -5.18
N ASP A 38 16.39 -19.26 -4.75
CA ASP A 38 16.37 -19.97 -3.48
C ASP A 38 17.08 -19.21 -2.34
N ASP A 39 17.77 -18.11 -2.68
CA ASP A 39 18.37 -17.16 -1.76
C ASP A 39 17.37 -16.04 -1.42
N PHE A 40 17.18 -15.75 -0.13
CA PHE A 40 16.11 -14.86 0.31
C PHE A 40 16.38 -13.40 -0.06
N GLU A 41 17.64 -12.95 -0.03
CA GLU A 41 17.98 -11.60 -0.43
C GLU A 41 17.71 -11.37 -1.91
N ALA A 42 18.13 -12.32 -2.76
CA ALA A 42 17.87 -12.26 -4.19
C ALA A 42 16.37 -12.42 -4.53
N ALA A 43 15.64 -13.29 -3.81
CA ALA A 43 14.20 -13.47 -4.02
C ALA A 43 13.41 -12.19 -3.70
N HIS A 44 13.84 -11.44 -2.67
CA HIS A 44 13.20 -10.18 -2.29
C HIS A 44 13.76 -8.95 -3.04
N GLU A 45 14.70 -9.11 -3.96
CA GLU A 45 15.22 -7.99 -4.75
C GLU A 45 14.13 -7.42 -5.66
N GLY A 46 13.77 -6.15 -5.45
CA GLY A 46 12.71 -5.49 -6.22
C GLY A 46 11.29 -5.73 -5.71
N VAL A 47 11.13 -6.31 -4.52
CA VAL A 47 9.80 -6.45 -3.90
C VAL A 47 9.18 -5.09 -3.58
N VAL A 48 7.95 -4.90 -4.05
CA VAL A 48 7.07 -3.78 -3.75
C VAL A 48 6.34 -4.07 -2.45
N ARG A 49 6.67 -3.28 -1.41
CA ARG A 49 6.08 -3.45 -0.07
C ARG A 49 4.56 -3.25 -0.05
N ASP A 50 4.06 -2.26 -0.79
CA ASP A 50 2.63 -1.94 -0.86
C ASP A 50 2.21 -1.90 -2.34
N PRO A 51 1.63 -2.98 -2.86
CA PRO A 51 1.23 -3.06 -4.26
C PRO A 51 -0.09 -2.33 -4.55
N SER A 52 -0.75 -1.80 -3.51
CA SER A 52 -1.98 -1.01 -3.63
C SER A 52 -1.74 0.48 -3.84
N TYR A 53 -0.49 0.94 -3.65
CA TYR A 53 -0.11 2.35 -3.78
C TYR A 53 0.94 2.53 -4.90
N PRO A 54 0.88 3.61 -5.70
CA PRO A 54 -0.17 4.63 -5.76
C PRO A 54 -1.38 4.22 -6.62
N ASP A 55 -1.25 3.14 -7.39
CA ASP A 55 -2.17 2.77 -8.45
C ASP A 55 -2.57 1.29 -8.31
N PRO A 56 -3.57 0.98 -7.48
CA PRO A 56 -4.02 -0.39 -7.28
C PRO A 56 -4.77 -0.93 -8.50
N VAL A 57 -5.19 -0.09 -9.46
CA VAL A 57 -5.83 -0.59 -10.68
C VAL A 57 -4.83 -1.45 -11.47
N ARG A 58 -3.53 -1.11 -11.43
CA ARG A 58 -2.49 -1.94 -12.07
C ARG A 58 -2.32 -3.32 -11.45
N THR A 59 -2.46 -3.44 -10.14
CA THR A 59 -2.20 -4.69 -9.41
C THR A 59 -3.47 -5.49 -9.21
N CYS A 60 -4.53 -4.82 -8.77
CA CYS A 60 -5.77 -5.41 -8.31
C CYS A 60 -6.87 -5.38 -9.38
N GLY A 61 -6.75 -4.51 -10.39
CA GLY A 61 -7.82 -4.20 -11.35
C GLY A 61 -8.16 -5.33 -12.31
N GLU A 62 -7.29 -6.33 -12.48
CA GLU A 62 -7.61 -7.51 -13.30
C GLU A 62 -8.71 -8.38 -12.66
N CYS A 63 -8.73 -8.46 -11.32
CA CYS A 63 -9.70 -9.26 -10.57
C CYS A 63 -10.81 -8.39 -9.96
N HIS A 64 -10.50 -7.16 -9.53
CA HIS A 64 -11.45 -6.23 -8.92
C HIS A 64 -12.01 -5.23 -9.95
N VAL A 65 -12.65 -5.74 -11.00
CA VAL A 65 -13.21 -4.96 -12.11
C VAL A 65 -14.54 -4.26 -11.79
N ALA A 66 -14.83 -3.15 -12.46
CA ALA A 66 -16.13 -2.48 -12.42
C ALA A 66 -17.13 -3.15 -13.39
N GLY A 67 -18.24 -3.72 -12.87
CA GLY A 67 -19.28 -4.34 -13.72
C GLY A 67 -20.40 -5.06 -12.97
N GLU A 68 -21.50 -5.38 -13.68
CA GLU A 68 -22.83 -5.71 -13.11
C GLU A 68 -22.91 -6.99 -12.24
N ASP A 69 -21.86 -7.81 -12.17
CA ASP A 69 -21.89 -9.14 -11.54
C ASP A 69 -21.03 -9.29 -10.26
N GLY A 70 -20.65 -8.18 -9.63
CA GLY A 70 -20.37 -8.20 -8.19
C GLY A 70 -18.90 -8.20 -7.76
N HIS A 71 -18.30 -7.02 -7.79
CA HIS A 71 -17.64 -6.47 -6.61
C HIS A 71 -17.83 -4.95 -6.66
N PRO A 72 -17.93 -4.23 -5.52
CA PRO A 72 -17.73 -2.80 -5.58
C PRO A 72 -16.34 -2.59 -6.18
N ASP A 73 -16.25 -1.75 -7.20
CA ASP A 73 -15.00 -1.34 -7.82
C ASP A 73 -14.08 -0.67 -6.79
N ILE A 74 -13.33 -1.50 -6.05
CA ILE A 74 -12.48 -1.10 -4.93
C ILE A 74 -11.15 -0.57 -5.43
N ALA A 75 -10.68 -1.07 -6.57
CA ALA A 75 -9.42 -0.64 -7.17
C ALA A 75 -9.54 0.81 -7.68
N GLU A 76 -10.59 1.16 -8.45
CA GLU A 76 -10.73 2.54 -8.94
C GLU A 76 -11.00 3.52 -7.80
N LYS A 77 -11.77 3.12 -6.76
CA LYS A 77 -12.10 4.02 -5.64
C LYS A 77 -10.95 4.28 -4.67
N ASN A 78 -9.81 3.61 -4.83
CA ASN A 78 -8.70 3.78 -3.90
C ASN A 78 -8.05 5.16 -4.00
N ASP A 79 -8.05 5.76 -5.20
CA ASP A 79 -7.48 7.07 -5.49
C ASP A 79 -8.16 8.22 -4.72
N THR A 80 -9.40 8.00 -4.31
CA THR A 80 -10.26 8.93 -3.55
C THR A 80 -10.49 8.45 -2.13
N ASN A 81 -9.93 7.30 -1.73
CA ASN A 81 -10.04 6.77 -0.39
C ASN A 81 -9.30 7.66 0.61
N LEU A 82 -10.00 8.09 1.65
CA LEU A 82 -9.47 8.99 2.68
C LEU A 82 -8.41 8.31 3.57
N HIS A 83 -8.43 6.97 3.66
CA HIS A 83 -7.41 6.21 4.39
C HIS A 83 -6.11 6.04 3.60
N VAL A 84 -6.14 6.22 2.28
CA VAL A 84 -4.96 6.13 1.41
C VAL A 84 -4.35 7.51 1.15
N THR A 85 -5.16 8.48 0.74
CA THR A 85 -4.65 9.79 0.34
C THR A 85 -4.31 10.72 1.51
N LEU A 86 -4.89 10.48 2.69
CA LEU A 86 -4.91 11.42 3.82
C LEU A 86 -5.30 12.85 3.43
N ALA A 87 -5.96 13.05 2.28
CA ALA A 87 -6.31 14.36 1.73
C ALA A 87 -7.06 15.27 2.72
N PRO A 88 -7.96 14.75 3.60
CA PRO A 88 -8.62 15.57 4.61
C PRO A 88 -7.66 16.16 5.64
N PHE A 89 -6.54 15.49 5.98
CA PHE A 89 -5.60 16.00 6.99
C PHE A 89 -5.04 17.34 6.55
N ARG A 90 -4.41 17.37 5.38
CA ARG A 90 -3.87 18.60 4.82
C ARG A 90 -4.93 19.68 4.67
N ASN A 91 -6.09 19.33 4.09
CA ASN A 91 -7.18 20.29 3.85
C ASN A 91 -7.72 20.90 5.16
N LYS A 92 -7.95 20.09 6.20
CA LYS A 92 -8.48 20.58 7.49
C LYS A 92 -7.44 21.35 8.29
N ILE A 93 -6.16 20.97 8.21
CA ILE A 93 -5.07 21.74 8.81
C ILE A 93 -4.96 23.10 8.11
N TYR A 94 -4.97 23.14 6.78
CA TYR A 94 -4.86 24.38 6.00
C TYR A 94 -6.00 25.37 6.26
N LEU A 95 -7.21 24.86 6.50
CA LEU A 95 -8.38 25.67 6.86
C LEU A 95 -8.25 26.36 8.22
N ARG A 96 -7.43 25.82 9.13
CA ARG A 96 -7.26 26.31 10.51
C ARG A 96 -5.92 27.01 10.74
N ALA A 97 -4.94 26.70 9.90
CA ALA A 97 -3.61 27.29 9.96
C ALA A 97 -3.62 28.74 9.48
N ASN A 98 -2.60 29.47 9.91
CA ASN A 98 -2.30 30.79 9.36
C ASN A 98 -2.06 30.68 7.84
N SER A 99 -2.54 31.65 7.06
CA SER A 99 -2.31 31.73 5.62
C SER A 99 -0.89 32.15 5.23
N ASP A 100 -0.04 32.50 6.20
CA ASP A 100 1.39 32.76 6.00
C ASP A 100 2.07 31.57 5.27
N PRO A 101 2.75 31.82 4.14
CA PRO A 101 3.46 30.77 3.39
C PRO A 101 4.43 29.95 4.24
N HIS A 102 5.16 30.58 5.17
CA HIS A 102 6.16 29.87 5.98
C HIS A 102 5.52 28.84 6.91
N VAL A 103 4.33 29.15 7.43
CA VAL A 103 3.54 28.20 8.23
C VAL A 103 3.05 27.05 7.37
N ARG A 104 2.61 27.34 6.14
CA ARG A 104 2.15 26.32 5.18
C ARG A 104 3.28 25.39 4.72
N ASP A 105 4.46 25.93 4.44
CA ASP A 105 5.65 25.14 4.08
C ASP A 105 6.05 24.17 5.20
N THR A 106 5.95 24.63 6.46
CA THR A 106 6.21 23.77 7.62
C THR A 106 5.20 22.62 7.70
N ILE A 107 3.93 22.87 7.41
CA ILE A 107 2.89 21.83 7.38
C ILE A 107 3.15 20.85 6.24
N ASP A 108 3.45 21.32 5.04
CA ASP A 108 3.74 20.46 3.89
C ASP A 108 4.97 19.57 4.15
N SER A 109 6.01 20.11 4.79
CA SER A 109 7.16 19.33 5.22
C SER A 109 6.79 18.25 6.25
N ALA A 110 5.93 18.57 7.24
CA ALA A 110 5.44 17.59 8.20
C ALA A 110 4.58 16.51 7.53
N MET A 111 3.75 16.88 6.56
CA MET A 111 2.90 15.94 5.83
C MET A 111 3.71 14.89 5.05
N GLY A 112 4.94 15.22 4.61
CA GLY A 112 5.87 14.28 4.00
C GLY A 112 6.40 13.17 4.92
N THR A 113 6.06 13.19 6.21
CA THR A 113 6.35 12.08 7.15
C THR A 113 5.23 11.03 7.22
N HIS A 114 4.09 11.29 6.56
CA HIS A 114 3.01 10.33 6.42
C HIS A 114 3.17 9.48 5.15
N CYS A 115 2.51 8.31 5.12
CA CYS A 115 2.44 7.43 3.95
C CYS A 115 1.56 8.03 2.83
N MET A 116 1.88 9.24 2.38
CA MET A 116 1.18 9.90 1.26
C MET A 116 1.88 9.67 -0.09
N THR A 117 3.02 8.97 -0.09
CA THR A 117 3.92 8.65 -1.21
C THR A 117 4.61 7.32 -1.00
#